data_AF-A0A947RQ60-F1
#
_entry.id   AF-A0A947RQ60-F1
#
_cell.length_a   1.000
_cell.length_b   1.000
_cell.length_c   1.000
_cell.angle_alpha   90.00
_cell.angle_beta   90.00
_cell.angle_gamma   90.00
#
_symmetry.space_group_name_H-M   'P 1'
#
loop_
_entity.id
_entity.type
_entity.pdbx_description
1 polymer ?
#
loop_
_entity_poly.entity_id
_entity_poly.type
_entity_poly.pdbx_seq_one_letter_code
_entity_poly.pdbx_strand_id
1 'polypeptide(L)'
;MNRLVEPRPRGTKTRILSSETGDSYLERVAKYVPAEIVAAYLAIIGFAVSVPSGKLIAMILAFAVCLIATPLYLWRMGKGSKVKAVHLIISSIAFVVWAFAVGGAGGIFGADALNIYEPSWASIVLVIFTLASGLIEPREAA
;
A
#
# COMPACT_ATOMS: atom_id res chain seq x y z
N MET A 1 33.11 -49.42 -29.43
CA MET A 1 33.17 -48.04 -28.88
C MET A 1 31.79 -47.42 -28.99
N ASN A 2 31.43 -46.53 -28.06
CA ASN A 2 30.13 -45.86 -27.86
C ASN A 2 29.27 -46.45 -26.73
N ARG A 3 29.74 -46.26 -25.50
CA ARG A 3 28.88 -46.22 -24.32
C ARG A 3 28.17 -44.86 -24.35
N LEU A 4 26.91 -44.82 -24.80
CA LEU A 4 26.08 -43.63 -24.67
C LEU A 4 25.88 -43.38 -23.17
N VAL A 5 26.62 -42.41 -22.63
CA VAL A 5 26.35 -41.85 -21.31
C VAL A 5 25.11 -41.01 -21.47
N GLU A 6 23.96 -41.51 -21.02
CA GLU A 6 22.78 -40.67 -20.89
C GLU A 6 23.08 -39.57 -19.87
N PRO A 7 22.99 -38.28 -20.23
CA PRO A 7 23.09 -37.23 -19.25
C PRO A 7 21.88 -37.34 -18.32
N ARG A 8 22.10 -37.77 -17.07
CA ARG A 8 21.08 -37.61 -16.02
C ARG A 8 20.72 -36.12 -16.00
N PRO A 9 19.44 -35.75 -16.18
CA PRO A 9 19.03 -34.37 -15.96
C PRO A 9 19.37 -34.07 -14.51
N ARG A 10 20.33 -33.16 -14.32
CA ARG A 10 20.67 -32.63 -13.00
C ARG A 10 19.38 -31.99 -12.53
N GLY A 11 18.71 -32.63 -11.58
CA GLY A 11 17.46 -32.14 -11.03
C GLY A 11 17.71 -30.72 -10.57
N THR A 12 17.29 -29.76 -11.39
CA THR A 12 17.06 -28.39 -10.96
C THR A 12 16.10 -28.59 -9.80
N LYS A 13 16.61 -28.42 -8.57
CA LYS A 13 15.74 -28.20 -7.43
C LYS A 13 15.03 -26.91 -7.77
N THR A 14 13.93 -27.01 -8.52
CA THR A 14 12.86 -26.04 -8.49
C THR A 14 12.64 -25.86 -7.02
N ARG A 15 13.08 -24.73 -6.49
CA ARG A 15 12.77 -24.30 -5.15
C ARG A 15 11.26 -24.13 -5.18
N ILE A 16 10.54 -25.23 -5.02
CA ILE A 16 9.19 -25.21 -4.51
C ILE A 16 9.43 -24.58 -3.15
N LEU A 17 9.23 -23.27 -3.10
CA LEU A 17 9.07 -22.51 -1.87
C LEU A 17 7.91 -23.22 -1.21
N SER A 18 8.24 -24.20 -0.36
CA SER A 18 7.33 -24.76 0.60
C SER A 18 6.68 -23.55 1.25
N SER A 19 5.39 -23.39 1.01
CA SER A 19 4.54 -22.46 1.71
C SER A 19 4.65 -22.81 3.19
N GLU A 20 5.61 -22.18 3.86
CA GLU A 20 5.51 -21.90 5.29
C GLU A 20 4.10 -21.37 5.50
N THR A 21 3.38 -21.94 6.45
CA THR A 21 1.93 -21.84 6.65
C THR A 21 1.44 -20.46 7.11
N GLY A 22 2.02 -19.37 6.58
CA GLY A 22 1.59 -17.99 6.77
C GLY A 22 2.42 -17.03 5.91
N ASP A 23 1.80 -15.90 5.53
CA ASP A 23 2.48 -14.80 4.83
C ASP A 23 3.76 -14.38 5.61
N SER A 24 4.88 -14.20 4.92
CA SER A 24 6.11 -13.64 5.47
C SER A 24 5.89 -12.19 5.94
N TYR A 25 6.70 -11.70 6.89
CA TYR A 25 6.62 -10.32 7.39
C TYR A 25 6.56 -9.28 6.26
N LEU A 26 7.42 -9.41 5.24
CA LEU A 26 7.45 -8.49 4.10
C LEU A 26 6.21 -8.62 3.20
N GLU A 27 5.65 -9.83 3.08
CA GLU A 27 4.42 -10.07 2.32
C GLU A 27 3.23 -9.41 3.02
N ARG A 28 3.18 -9.45 4.36
CA ARG A 28 2.15 -8.76 5.15
C ARG A 28 2.21 -7.25 4.96
N VAL A 29 3.40 -6.65 5.08
CA VAL A 29 3.60 -5.21 4.83
C VAL A 29 3.13 -4.85 3.42
N ALA A 30 3.57 -5.60 2.40
CA ALA A 30 3.19 -5.34 1.01
C ALA A 30 1.67 -5.43 0.78
N LYS A 31 0.97 -6.33 1.46
CA LYS A 31 -0.48 -6.53 1.35
C LYS A 31 -1.30 -5.34 1.86
N TYR A 32 -0.76 -4.57 2.80
CA TYR A 32 -1.46 -3.42 3.39
C TYR A 32 -1.18 -2.10 2.68
N VAL A 33 -0.20 -2.04 1.77
CA VAL A 33 0.16 -0.81 1.06
C VAL A 33 -0.69 -0.70 -0.23
N PRO A 34 -1.61 0.27 -0.33
CA PRO A 34 -2.41 0.48 -1.54
C PRO A 34 -1.61 1.29 -2.58
N ALA A 35 -0.54 0.71 -3.11
CA ALA A 35 0.46 1.40 -3.94
C ALA A 35 -0.17 2.08 -5.18
N GLU A 36 -1.13 1.43 -5.82
CA GLU A 36 -1.85 1.96 -6.99
C GLU A 36 -2.65 3.21 -6.65
N ILE A 37 -3.29 3.23 -5.48
CA ILE A 37 -4.10 4.37 -5.03
C ILE A 37 -3.21 5.54 -4.62
N VAL A 38 -2.08 5.26 -3.96
CA VAL A 38 -1.07 6.27 -3.64
C VAL A 38 -0.50 6.88 -4.91
N ALA A 39 -0.15 6.07 -5.91
CA ALA A 39 0.34 6.56 -7.20
C ALA A 39 -0.70 7.44 -7.92
N ALA A 40 -1.97 7.02 -7.93
CA ALA A 40 -3.06 7.82 -8.50
C ALA A 40 -3.23 9.16 -7.76
N TYR A 41 -3.18 9.15 -6.43
CA TYR A 41 -3.24 10.38 -5.63
C TYR A 41 -2.12 11.36 -5.99
N LEU A 42 -0.87 10.87 -6.07
CA LEU A 42 0.29 11.68 -6.43
C LEU A 42 0.17 12.30 -7.83
N ALA A 43 -0.33 11.52 -8.80
CA ALA A 43 -0.58 12.03 -10.13
C ALA A 43 -1.60 13.18 -10.10
N ILE A 44 -2.71 13.04 -9.38
CA ILE A 44 -3.75 14.05 -9.31
C ILE A 44 -3.24 15.34 -8.64
N ILE A 45 -2.53 15.24 -7.51
CA ILE A 45 -2.00 16.45 -6.84
C ILE A 45 -0.91 17.14 -7.68
N GLY A 46 -0.15 16.38 -8.49
CA GLY A 46 0.80 16.94 -9.45
C GLY A 46 0.12 17.84 -10.49
N PHE A 47 -1.08 17.47 -10.95
CA PHE A 47 -1.89 18.31 -11.86
C PHE A 47 -2.60 19.46 -11.15
N ALA A 48 -2.87 19.35 -9.84
CA ALA A 48 -3.57 20.39 -9.07
C ALA A 48 -2.80 21.73 -9.03
N VAL A 49 -1.47 21.71 -9.24
CA VAL A 49 -0.65 22.92 -9.38
C VAL A 49 -1.07 23.77 -10.59
N SER A 50 -1.64 23.15 -11.62
CA SER A 50 -2.08 23.80 -12.86
C SER A 50 -3.50 24.38 -12.79
N VAL A 51 -4.17 24.33 -11.62
CA VAL A 51 -5.56 24.81 -11.43
C VAL A 51 -5.55 26.10 -10.60
N PRO A 52 -5.61 27.31 -11.21
CA PRO A 52 -5.37 28.58 -10.52
C PRO A 52 -6.41 28.93 -9.44
N SER A 53 -7.68 28.63 -9.70
CA SER A 53 -8.81 29.11 -8.85
C SER A 53 -9.49 27.98 -8.06
N GLY A 54 -8.94 26.76 -8.08
CA GLY A 54 -9.59 25.56 -7.54
C GLY A 54 -8.65 24.53 -6.94
N LYS A 55 -7.37 24.86 -6.77
CA LYS A 55 -6.32 23.96 -6.26
C LYS A 55 -6.73 23.23 -4.97
N LEU A 56 -7.26 23.95 -3.98
CA LEU A 56 -7.69 23.37 -2.71
C LEU A 56 -8.83 22.36 -2.89
N ILE A 57 -9.83 22.71 -3.71
CA ILE A 57 -10.98 21.83 -3.99
C ILE A 57 -10.51 20.58 -4.74
N ALA A 58 -9.61 20.73 -5.72
CA ALA A 58 -9.03 19.61 -6.45
C ALA A 58 -8.25 18.67 -5.50
N MET A 59 -7.48 19.21 -4.55
CA MET A 59 -6.77 18.43 -3.53
C MET A 59 -7.71 17.69 -2.59
N ILE A 60 -8.78 18.34 -2.14
CA ILE A 60 -9.82 17.72 -1.29
C ILE A 60 -10.50 16.58 -2.03
N LEU A 61 -10.91 16.81 -3.28
CA LEU A 61 -11.54 15.79 -4.12
C LEU A 61 -10.58 14.63 -4.39
N ALA A 62 -9.32 14.91 -4.72
CA ALA A 62 -8.29 13.88 -4.93
C ALA A 62 -8.13 13.00 -3.68
N PHE A 63 -7.98 13.63 -2.52
CA PHE A 63 -7.84 12.92 -1.25
C PHE A 63 -9.09 12.10 -0.92
N ALA A 64 -10.29 12.69 -1.03
CA ALA A 64 -11.54 12.02 -0.72
C ALA A 64 -11.82 10.83 -1.66
N VAL A 65 -11.60 11.00 -2.97
CA VAL A 65 -11.78 9.93 -3.96
C VAL A 65 -10.82 8.78 -3.70
N CYS A 66 -9.53 9.06 -3.47
CA CYS A 66 -8.55 8.02 -3.17
C CYS A 66 -8.80 7.33 -1.81
N LEU A 67 -9.26 8.08 -0.80
CA LEU A 67 -9.63 7.55 0.51
C LEU A 67 -10.81 6.59 0.40
N ILE A 68 -11.81 6.87 -0.45
CA ILE A 68 -12.95 5.98 -0.70
C ILE A 68 -12.57 4.82 -1.62
N ALA A 69 -11.69 5.05 -2.60
CA ALA A 69 -11.22 4.03 -3.53
C ALA A 69 -10.43 2.92 -2.82
N THR A 70 -9.66 3.27 -1.78
CA THR A 70 -8.85 2.30 -0.99
C THR A 70 -9.68 1.15 -0.39
N PRO A 71 -10.72 1.40 0.45
CA PRO A 71 -11.56 0.35 0.99
C PRO A 71 -12.43 -0.33 -0.08
N LEU A 72 -12.84 0.40 -1.13
CA LEU A 72 -13.66 -0.16 -2.22
C LEU A 72 -12.87 -1.18 -3.06
N TYR A 73 -11.61 -0.87 -3.37
CA TYR A 73 -10.70 -1.76 -4.10
C TYR A 73 -10.48 -3.06 -3.32
N LEU A 74 -10.17 -2.96 -2.03
CA LEU A 74 -9.94 -4.10 -1.16
C LEU A 74 -11.21 -4.93 -0.92
N TRP A 75 -12.37 -4.28 -0.83
CA TRP A 75 -13.65 -5.00 -0.76
C TRP A 75 -13.91 -5.84 -2.01
N ARG A 76 -13.52 -5.34 -3.19
CA ARG A 76 -13.66 -6.05 -4.47
C ARG A 76 -12.65 -7.19 -4.64
N MET A 77 -11.45 -7.05 -4.08
CA MET A 77 -10.42 -8.10 -4.06
C MET A 77 -10.64 -9.17 -2.98
N GLY A 78 -11.27 -8.82 -1.86
CA GLY A 78 -11.48 -9.70 -0.71
C GLY A 78 -12.60 -10.73 -0.90
N LYS A 79 -12.31 -11.84 -1.58
CA LYS A 79 -13.14 -13.07 -1.52
C LYS A 79 -12.96 -13.77 -0.17
N GLY A 80 -13.78 -13.44 0.84
CA GLY A 80 -13.80 -14.20 2.11
C GLY A 80 -14.39 -13.43 3.27
N SER A 81 -15.44 -13.97 3.90
CA SER A 81 -16.41 -13.24 4.72
C SER A 81 -15.92 -12.73 6.09
N LYS A 82 -14.70 -13.05 6.56
CA LYS A 82 -14.33 -12.86 7.98
C LYS A 82 -13.10 -11.99 8.27
N VAL A 83 -12.38 -11.50 7.25
CA VAL A 83 -11.18 -10.63 7.40
C VAL A 83 -11.46 -9.15 7.05
N LYS A 84 -12.74 -8.76 6.87
CA LYS A 84 -13.08 -7.55 6.12
C LYS A 84 -12.87 -6.23 6.87
N ALA A 85 -13.24 -6.13 8.15
CA ALA A 85 -13.27 -4.83 8.83
C ALA A 85 -11.88 -4.31 9.22
N VAL A 86 -11.06 -5.14 9.85
CA VAL A 86 -9.71 -4.75 10.30
C VAL A 86 -8.80 -4.44 9.11
N HIS A 87 -8.90 -5.23 8.03
CA HIS A 87 -8.14 -4.99 6.80
C HIS A 87 -8.57 -3.68 6.11
N LEU A 88 -9.88 -3.38 6.07
CA LEU A 88 -10.38 -2.10 5.54
C LEU A 88 -9.84 -0.91 6.34
N ILE A 89 -9.87 -1.00 7.67
CA ILE A 89 -9.44 0.08 8.57
C ILE A 89 -7.94 0.30 8.44
N ILE A 90 -7.14 -0.77 8.53
CA ILE A 90 -5.67 -0.68 8.42
C ILE A 90 -5.28 -0.10 7.07
N SER A 91 -5.93 -0.49 5.98
CA SER A 91 -5.58 0.00 4.65
C SER A 91 -6.03 1.45 4.42
N SER A 92 -7.15 1.85 5.01
CA SER A 92 -7.57 3.26 4.99
C SER A 92 -6.58 4.13 5.76
N ILE A 93 -6.12 3.66 6.93
CA ILE A 93 -5.06 4.32 7.70
C ILE A 93 -3.75 4.33 6.91
N ALA A 94 -3.41 3.22 6.23
CA ALA A 94 -2.24 3.13 5.37
C ALA A 94 -2.25 4.22 4.31
N PHE A 95 -3.38 4.37 3.60
CA PHE A 95 -3.52 5.41 2.60
C PHE A 95 -3.31 6.81 3.20
N VAL A 96 -3.90 7.11 4.36
CA VAL A 96 -3.73 8.43 5.01
C VAL A 96 -2.27 8.68 5.38
N VAL A 97 -1.59 7.68 5.97
CA VAL A 97 -0.17 7.78 6.34
C VAL A 97 0.71 8.00 5.10
N TRP A 98 0.47 7.24 4.03
CA TRP A 98 1.20 7.37 2.78
C TRP A 98 0.92 8.71 2.07
N ALA A 99 -0.34 9.17 2.05
CA ALA A 99 -0.72 10.45 1.49
C ALA A 99 -0.08 11.62 2.28
N PHE A 100 -0.01 11.51 3.60
CA PHE A 100 0.68 12.48 4.46
C PHE A 100 2.20 12.47 4.21
N ALA A 101 2.82 11.30 4.15
CA ALA A 101 4.27 11.18 3.99
C ALA A 101 4.79 11.62 2.62
N VAL A 102 4.14 11.16 1.55
CA VAL A 102 4.62 11.38 0.17
C VAL A 102 3.98 12.59 -0.49
N GLY A 103 2.67 12.77 -0.29
CA GLY A 103 1.91 13.87 -0.88
C GLY A 103 1.71 15.06 0.04
N GLY A 104 2.25 15.05 1.26
CA GLY A 104 1.90 16.03 2.29
C GLY A 104 2.16 17.48 1.90
N ALA A 105 3.37 17.81 1.44
CA ALA A 105 3.72 19.18 1.04
C ALA A 105 2.90 19.70 -0.15
N GLY A 106 2.63 18.83 -1.13
CA GLY A 106 1.93 19.17 -2.37
C GLY A 106 0.42 18.89 -2.32
N GLY A 107 -0.10 18.43 -1.20
CA GLY A 107 -1.46 17.92 -1.05
C GLY A 107 -2.26 18.69 0.00
N ILE A 108 -3.29 18.04 0.54
CA ILE A 108 -4.22 18.67 1.49
C ILE A 108 -3.55 19.07 2.81
N PHE A 109 -2.50 18.35 3.23
CA PHE A 109 -1.84 18.55 4.52
C PHE A 109 -0.89 19.75 4.57
N GLY A 110 -0.31 20.12 3.43
CA GLY A 110 0.55 21.29 3.23
C GLY A 110 -0.19 22.49 2.62
N ALA A 111 -1.49 22.37 2.35
CA ALA A 111 -2.29 23.49 1.88
C ALA A 111 -2.41 24.56 2.98
N ASP A 112 -2.45 25.85 2.59
CA ASP A 112 -2.49 27.00 3.51
C ASP A 112 -3.60 26.92 4.56
N ALA A 113 -4.71 26.23 4.25
CA ALA A 113 -5.85 26.04 5.13
C ALA A 113 -5.58 25.09 6.32
N LEU A 114 -4.68 24.11 6.14
CA LEU A 114 -4.37 23.09 7.15
C LEU A 114 -2.96 23.30 7.72
N ASN A 115 -1.95 23.48 6.86
CA ASN A 115 -0.54 23.71 7.21
C ASN A 115 -0.04 22.86 8.41
N ILE A 116 -0.47 21.60 8.46
CA ILE A 116 -0.08 20.63 9.50
C ILE A 116 1.06 19.71 9.04
N TYR A 117 1.50 19.87 7.79
CA TYR A 117 2.57 19.06 7.24
C TYR A 117 3.93 19.53 7.74
N GLU A 118 4.61 18.64 8.45
CA GLU A 118 6.01 18.78 8.83
C GLU A 118 6.75 17.50 8.39
N PRO A 119 7.83 17.61 7.58
CA PRO A 119 8.49 16.45 6.98
C PRO A 119 9.03 15.42 7.98
N SER A 120 9.49 15.86 9.15
CA SER A 120 10.06 14.97 10.18
C SER A 120 8.98 14.07 10.77
N TRP A 121 7.86 14.64 11.19
CA TRP A 121 6.69 13.93 11.70
C TRP A 121 6.12 12.99 10.64
N ALA A 122 6.03 13.44 9.39
CA ALA A 122 5.55 12.61 8.29
C ALA A 122 6.42 11.35 8.07
N SER A 123 7.74 11.51 8.16
CA SER A 123 8.70 10.39 8.06
C SER A 123 8.61 9.45 9.26
N ILE A 124 8.52 9.99 10.48
CA ILE A 124 8.41 9.20 11.71
C ILE A 124 7.14 8.34 11.68
N VAL A 125 5.99 8.93 11.35
CA VAL A 125 4.70 8.22 11.27
C VAL A 125 4.75 7.12 10.22
N LEU A 126 5.36 7.37 9.05
CA LEU A 126 5.48 6.36 7.98
C LEU A 126 6.33 5.16 8.43
N VAL A 127 7.46 5.40 9.09
CA VAL A 127 8.33 4.33 9.58
C VAL A 127 7.61 3.50 10.64
N ILE A 128 6.98 4.15 11.62
CA ILE A 128 6.21 3.47 12.67
C ILE A 128 5.09 2.63 12.05
N PHE A 129 4.34 3.18 11.09
CA PHE A 129 3.26 2.46 10.42
C PHE A 129 3.77 1.25 9.64
N THR A 130 4.85 1.40 8.89
CA THR A 130 5.46 0.31 8.13
C THR A 130 5.86 -0.83 9.07
N LEU A 131 6.51 -0.51 10.18
CA LEU A 131 6.91 -1.50 11.16
C LEU A 131 5.68 -2.18 11.80
N ALA A 132 4.72 -1.39 12.27
CA ALA A 132 3.51 -1.87 12.94
C ALA A 132 2.62 -2.72 12.02
N SER A 133 2.50 -2.37 10.74
CA SER A 133 1.68 -3.13 9.79
C SER A 133 2.16 -4.56 9.57
N GLY A 134 3.48 -4.80 9.58
CA GLY A 134 4.04 -6.14 9.44
C GLY A 134 3.90 -7.02 10.70
N LEU A 135 3.75 -6.40 11.87
CA LEU A 135 3.48 -7.09 13.13
C LEU A 135 2.03 -7.62 13.21
N ILE A 136 1.11 -7.07 12.44
CA ILE A 136 -0.29 -7.50 12.42
C ILE A 136 -0.40 -8.72 11.51
N GLU A 137 -0.56 -9.89 12.12
CA GLU A 137 -0.88 -11.11 11.39
C GLU A 137 -2.30 -11.03 10.81
N PRO A 138 -2.47 -11.20 9.49
CA PRO A 138 -3.77 -11.56 8.94
C PRO A 138 -4.10 -12.93 9.53
N ARG A 139 -4.93 -12.96 10.58
CA ARG A 139 -5.41 -14.22 11.15
C ARG A 139 -6.23 -14.92 10.07
N GLU A 140 -5.60 -15.85 9.35
CA GLU A 140 -6.33 -16.79 8.51
C GLU A 140 -7.24 -17.57 9.47
N ALA A 141 -8.55 -17.35 9.32
CA ALA A 141 -9.52 -18.19 9.99
C ALA A 141 -9.33 -19.59 9.41
N ALA A 142 -8.80 -20.49 10.24
CA ALA A 142 -8.82 -21.94 10.02
C ALA A 142 -10.24 -22.43 9.68
#